data_AF-A0A6G3BVW5-F1
#
_entry.id   AF-A0A6G3BVW5-F1
#
_cell.length_a   1.000
_cell.length_b   1.000
_cell.length_c   1.000
_cell.angle_alpha   90.00
_cell.angle_beta   90.00
_cell.angle_gamma   90.00
#
_symmetry.space_group_name_H-M   'P 1'
#
loop_
_entity.id
_entity.type
_entity.pdbx_description
1 polymer ?
#
loop_
_entity_poly.entity_id
_entity_poly.type
_entity_poly.pdbx_seq_one_letter_code
_entity_poly.pdbx_strand_id
1 'polypeptide(L)'
;MWPDAVAVALRRFERAFSQPGRYLEGPYESPGIEIEDGRDDLEEVLRHLPTGARADLGRLVERIDAEFERRTLPNPGRVSEWTAGRWWWWRLRER
;
A
#
# COMPACT_ATOMS: atom_id res chain seq x y z
N MET A 1 10.80 3.01 13.01
CA MET A 1 10.62 1.84 12.11
C MET A 1 10.94 0.59 12.92
N TRP A 2 10.14 -0.46 12.79
CA TRP A 2 10.34 -1.73 13.49
C TRP A 2 11.09 -2.73 12.58
N PRO A 3 11.78 -3.75 13.13
CA PRO A 3 12.50 -4.75 12.34
C PRO A 3 11.59 -5.40 11.29
N ASP A 4 12.11 -5.67 10.08
CA ASP A 4 11.38 -6.36 9.00
C ASP A 4 10.16 -5.64 8.40
N ALA A 5 9.94 -4.35 8.71
CA ALA A 5 8.82 -3.57 8.17
C ALA A 5 8.68 -3.67 6.64
N VAL A 6 9.80 -3.58 5.91
CA VAL A 6 9.80 -3.72 4.44
C VAL A 6 9.32 -5.12 4.01
N ALA A 7 9.88 -6.18 4.59
CA ALA A 7 9.53 -7.55 4.22
C ALA A 7 8.06 -7.86 4.53
N VAL A 8 7.55 -7.37 5.66
CA VAL A 8 6.15 -7.53 6.04
C VAL A 8 5.23 -6.74 5.12
N ALA A 9 5.57 -5.50 4.78
CA ALA A 9 4.79 -4.70 3.83
C ALA A 9 4.72 -5.36 2.45
N LEU A 10 5.85 -5.82 1.90
CA LEU A 10 5.89 -6.51 0.60
C LEU A 10 5.04 -7.78 0.60
N ARG A 11 5.11 -8.58 1.67
CA ARG A 11 4.30 -9.80 1.81
C ARG A 11 2.79 -9.51 1.82
N ARG A 12 2.36 -8.36 2.36
CA ARG A 12 0.95 -7.94 2.31
C ARG A 12 0.50 -7.70 0.87
N PHE A 13 1.30 -6.98 0.08
CA PHE A 13 1.00 -6.73 -1.33
C PHE A 13 1.04 -8.00 -2.17
N GLU A 14 2.04 -8.86 -1.98
CA GLU A 14 2.12 -10.16 -2.67
C GLU A 14 0.87 -11.00 -2.41
N ARG A 15 0.45 -11.11 -1.15
CA ARG A 15 -0.77 -11.83 -0.77
C ARG A 15 -2.00 -11.22 -1.43
N ALA A 16 -2.15 -9.90 -1.38
CA ALA A 16 -3.29 -9.21 -1.99
C ALA A 16 -3.34 -9.43 -3.51
N PHE A 17 -2.21 -9.25 -4.20
CA PHE A 17 -2.13 -9.36 -5.66
C PHE A 17 -2.22 -10.80 -6.17
N SER A 18 -1.98 -11.79 -5.29
CA SER A 18 -2.22 -13.21 -5.62
C SER A 18 -3.72 -13.57 -5.71
N GLN A 19 -4.61 -12.75 -5.17
CA GLN A 19 -6.06 -12.99 -5.26
C GLN A 19 -6.51 -12.91 -6.73
N PRO A 20 -7.36 -13.84 -7.20
CA PRO A 20 -7.95 -13.75 -8.53
C PRO A 20 -8.90 -12.54 -8.64
N GLY A 21 -9.42 -12.31 -9.84
CA GLY A 21 -10.35 -11.21 -10.08
C GLY A 21 -9.65 -9.90 -10.45
N ARG A 22 -10.45 -8.93 -10.90
CA ARG A 22 -9.94 -7.61 -11.30
C ARG A 22 -9.65 -6.76 -10.07
N TYR A 23 -10.60 -6.66 -9.16
CA TYR A 23 -10.48 -5.83 -7.98
C TYR A 23 -9.99 -6.66 -6.80
N LEU A 24 -9.40 -6.00 -5.81
CA LEU A 24 -9.07 -6.63 -4.54
C LEU A 24 -10.35 -6.81 -3.73
N GLU A 25 -10.45 -7.92 -3.01
CA GLU A 25 -11.56 -8.19 -2.09
C GLU A 25 -11.42 -7.34 -0.81
N GLY A 26 -12.54 -7.16 -0.11
CA GLY A 26 -12.74 -6.30 1.05
C GLY A 26 -11.74 -6.55 2.19
N PRO A 27 -11.69 -5.68 3.20
CA PRO A 27 -10.55 -5.62 4.10
C PRO A 27 -10.19 -6.98 4.71
N TYR A 28 -8.89 -7.27 4.76
CA TYR A 28 -8.33 -8.12 5.81
C TYR A 28 -8.58 -7.36 7.12
N GLU A 29 -9.78 -7.50 7.69
CA GLU A 29 -10.23 -6.75 8.86
C GLU A 29 -9.39 -7.15 10.08
N SER A 30 -8.28 -6.47 10.30
CA SER A 30 -7.61 -6.41 11.59
C SER A 30 -6.73 -5.15 11.62
N PRO A 31 -6.93 -4.26 12.61
CA PRO A 31 -6.11 -3.06 12.78
C PRO A 31 -4.61 -3.36 12.80
N GLY A 32 -3.82 -2.59 12.05
CA GLY A 32 -2.36 -2.68 11.99
C GLY A 32 -1.82 -3.66 10.93
N ILE A 33 -2.69 -4.39 10.23
CA ILE A 33 -2.29 -5.36 9.20
C ILE A 33 -2.87 -5.08 7.82
N GLU A 34 -3.49 -3.92 7.65
CA GLU A 34 -4.05 -3.42 6.40
C GLU A 34 -2.97 -3.29 5.31
N ILE A 35 -3.41 -3.34 4.06
CA ILE A 35 -2.54 -3.14 2.89
C ILE A 35 -2.05 -1.69 2.88
N GLU A 36 -2.93 -0.77 3.26
CA GLU A 36 -2.69 0.67 3.38
C GLU A 36 -1.60 0.99 4.42
N ASP A 37 -1.61 0.31 5.58
CA ASP A 37 -0.53 0.39 6.57
C ASP A 37 0.80 -0.12 6.00
N GLY A 38 0.76 -1.17 5.18
CA GLY A 38 1.94 -1.65 4.46
C GLY A 38 2.50 -0.57 3.52
N ARG A 39 1.64 0.24 2.89
CA ARG A 39 2.09 1.35 2.04
C ARG A 39 2.68 2.50 2.85
N ASP A 40 2.13 2.78 4.03
CA ASP A 40 2.65 3.78 4.97
C ASP A 40 4.05 3.38 5.46
N ASP A 41 4.27 2.10 5.79
CA ASP A 41 5.58 1.56 6.16
C ASP A 41 6.61 1.75 5.02
N LEU A 42 6.24 1.46 3.76
CA LEU A 42 7.13 1.65 2.61
C LEU A 42 7.44 3.13 2.35
N GLU A 43 6.46 4.01 2.54
CA GLU A 43 6.67 5.46 2.44
C GLU A 43 7.70 5.94 3.46
N GLU A 44 7.54 5.50 4.71
CA GLU A 44 8.43 5.87 5.80
C GLU A 44 9.85 5.33 5.58
N VAL A 45 9.99 4.11 5.08
CA VAL A 45 11.29 3.53 4.71
C VAL A 45 11.98 4.37 3.64
N LEU A 46 11.26 4.74 2.57
CA LEU A 46 11.84 5.53 1.47
C LEU A 46 12.45 6.85 1.96
N ARG A 47 11.83 7.51 2.96
CA ARG A 47 12.34 8.75 3.56
C ARG A 47 13.70 8.57 4.23
N HIS A 48 13.98 7.38 4.76
CA HIS A 48 15.17 7.11 5.57
C HIS A 48 16.31 6.39 4.82
N LEU A 49 16.04 5.79 3.66
CA LEU A 49 17.05 5.07 2.90
C LEU A 49 18.08 5.98 2.21
N PRO A 50 19.34 5.53 2.05
CA PRO A 50 20.33 6.19 1.20
C PRO A 50 19.92 6.14 -0.27
N THR A 51 20.45 7.04 -1.10
CA THR A 51 20.00 7.28 -2.49
C THR A 51 19.87 6.02 -3.35
N GLY A 52 20.87 5.11 -3.32
CA GLY A 52 20.82 3.87 -4.11
C GLY A 52 19.68 2.94 -3.69
N ALA A 53 19.62 2.59 -2.41
CA ALA A 53 18.57 1.73 -1.87
C ALA A 53 17.17 2.36 -2.01
N ARG A 54 17.07 3.69 -1.85
CA ARG A 54 15.84 4.44 -2.09
C ARG A 54 15.37 4.32 -3.54
N ALA A 55 16.28 4.42 -4.52
CA ALA A 55 15.93 4.28 -5.92
C ALA A 55 15.42 2.87 -6.25
N ASP A 56 16.06 1.83 -5.70
CA ASP A 56 15.67 0.45 -5.91
C ASP A 56 14.29 0.14 -5.31
N LEU A 57 14.08 0.52 -4.04
CA LEU A 57 12.78 0.37 -3.39
C LEU A 57 11.71 1.23 -4.08
N GLY A 58 12.05 2.44 -4.50
CA GLY A 58 11.14 3.36 -5.18
C GLY A 58 10.54 2.74 -6.45
N ARG A 59 11.38 2.13 -7.30
CA ARG A 59 10.90 1.42 -8.50
C ARG A 59 10.01 0.22 -8.20
N LEU A 60 10.16 -0.41 -7.03
CA LEU A 60 9.26 -1.49 -6.60
C LEU A 60 7.93 -0.91 -6.10
N VAL A 61 7.98 0.16 -5.31
CA VAL A 61 6.79 0.87 -4.81
C VAL A 61 5.96 1.44 -5.95
N GLU A 62 6.57 2.00 -6.99
CA GLU A 62 5.85 2.48 -8.19
C GLU A 62 5.04 1.38 -8.88
N ARG A 63 5.60 0.16 -8.96
CA ARG A 63 4.89 -1.01 -9.52
C ARG A 63 3.75 -1.47 -8.63
N ILE A 64 3.97 -1.45 -7.31
CA ILE A 64 2.93 -1.75 -6.32
C ILE A 64 1.79 -0.73 -6.41
N ASP A 65 2.11 0.56 -6.49
CA ASP A 65 1.15 1.66 -6.57
C ASP A 65 0.29 1.54 -7.84
N ALA A 66 0.92 1.29 -8.99
CA ALA A 66 0.21 1.09 -10.26
C ALA A 66 -0.76 -0.10 -10.21
N GLU A 67 -0.34 -1.23 -9.63
CA GLU A 67 -1.18 -2.41 -9.50
C GLU A 67 -2.30 -2.21 -8.47
N PHE A 68 -1.99 -1.56 -7.34
CA PHE A 68 -2.98 -1.27 -6.32
C PHE A 68 -4.05 -0.32 -6.84
N GLU A 69 -3.65 0.71 -7.59
CA GLU A 69 -4.57 1.62 -8.25
C GLU A 69 -5.45 0.86 -9.26
N ARG A 70 -4.84 0.01 -10.11
CA ARG A 70 -5.57 -0.77 -11.13
C ARG A 70 -6.62 -1.71 -10.52
N ARG A 71 -6.32 -2.29 -9.36
CA ARG A 71 -7.16 -3.28 -8.67
C ARG A 71 -8.07 -2.68 -7.59
N THR A 72 -8.18 -1.36 -7.51
CA THR A 72 -9.12 -0.70 -6.61
C THR A 72 -9.87 0.41 -7.33
N LEU A 73 -10.96 0.89 -6.73
CA LEU A 73 -11.74 2.02 -7.24
C LEU A 73 -11.44 3.28 -6.41
N PRO A 74 -11.49 4.49 -6.98
CA PRO A 74 -11.41 5.70 -6.17
C PRO A 74 -12.61 5.78 -5.22
N ASN A 75 -12.37 6.16 -3.96
CA ASN A 75 -13.42 6.46 -2.98
C ASN A 75 -13.99 7.86 -3.26
N PRO A 76 -15.28 8.01 -3.61
CA PRO A 76 -15.89 9.31 -3.87
C PRO A 76 -16.20 10.11 -2.59
N GLY A 77 -15.97 9.55 -1.41
CA GLY A 77 -16.19 10.20 -0.12
C GLY A 77 -15.22 11.36 0.15
N ARG A 78 -15.50 12.09 1.24
CA ARG A 78 -14.66 13.22 1.65
C ARG A 78 -13.31 12.71 2.16
N VAL A 79 -12.24 13.30 1.62
CA VAL A 79 -10.87 13.10 2.11
C VAL A 79 -10.76 13.65 3.54
N SER A 80 -10.40 12.78 4.48
CA SER A 80 -10.01 13.09 5.85
C SER A 80 -8.63 13.75 5.83
N GLU A 81 -8.45 14.77 6.67
CA GLU A 81 -7.16 15.45 6.82
C GLU A 81 -6.07 14.49 7.32
N TRP A 82 -6.43 13.46 8.09
CA TRP A 82 -5.49 12.47 8.61
C TRP A 82 -4.78 11.65 7.52
N THR A 83 -5.45 11.43 6.39
CA THR A 83 -4.93 10.69 5.22
C THR A 83 -4.75 11.58 4.00
N ALA A 84 -4.67 12.90 4.20
CA ALA A 84 -4.36 13.84 3.15
C ALA A 84 -2.99 13.53 2.54
N GLY A 85 -2.91 13.48 1.20
CA GLY A 85 -1.70 13.10 0.47
C GLY A 85 -1.44 11.59 0.37
N ARG A 86 -2.16 10.75 1.12
CA ARG A 86 -2.04 9.28 1.07
C ARG A 86 -3.14 8.68 0.21
N TRP A 87 -3.02 8.83 -1.11
CA TRP A 87 -4.06 8.45 -2.07
C TRP A 87 -4.55 6.99 -1.92
N TRP A 88 -3.70 6.08 -1.45
CA TRP A 88 -4.02 4.66 -1.26
C TRP A 88 -5.09 4.41 -0.17
N TRP A 89 -5.22 5.29 0.81
CA TRP A 89 -6.31 5.25 1.79
C TRP A 89 -7.67 5.66 1.20
N TRP A 90 -7.67 6.21 -0.02
CA TRP A 90 -8.84 6.69 -0.74
C TRP A 90 -9.28 5.72 -1.82
N ARG A 91 -9.09 4.43 -1.57
CA ARG A 91 -9.40 3.35 -2.50
C ARG A 91 -10.44 2.41 -1.92
N LEU A 92 -11.38 1.99 -2.76
CA LEU A 92 -12.41 1.01 -2.47
C LEU A 92 -12.04 -0.33 -3.09
N ARG A 93 -12.40 -1.40 -2.37
CA ARG A 93 -12.22 -2.80 -2.74
C ARG A 93 -13.58 -3.43 -3.03
N GLU A 94 -13.62 -4.47 -3.85
CA GLU A 94 -14.84 -5.26 -4.05
C GLU A 94 -15.19 -6.04 -2.79
N ARG A 95 -16.46 -6.40 -2.64
CA ARG A 95 -17.05 -6.86 -1.38
C ARG A 95 -17.27 -8.37 -1.39
#